data_AF-A0A5F1ZYJ2-F1
#
_entry.id   AF-A0A5F1ZYJ2-F1
#
_cell.length_a   1.000
_cell.length_b   1.000
_cell.length_c   1.000
_cell.angle_alpha   90.00
_cell.angle_beta   90.00
_cell.angle_gamma   90.00
#
_symmetry.space_group_name_H-M   'P 1'
#
loop_
_entity.id
_entity.type
_entity.pdbx_description
1 polymer ?
#
loop_
_entity_poly.entity_id
_entity_poly.type
_entity_poly.pdbx_seq_one_letter_code
_entity_poly.pdbx_strand_id
1 'polypeptide(L)'
;MLFISPAILSDVTNPWTLNRDERIINRKHVSQIVLETRPSGFRLTFLVNERFPYNYKAQSFALYYSDIRNAKEGLELAEKLDRYLNSGYNMKIRINGSEIIEIILDESIR
;
A
#
# COMPACT_ATOMS: atom_id res chain seq x y z
N MET A 1 -13.29 -42.39 0.92
CA MET A 1 -13.15 -41.06 1.54
C MET A 1 -12.62 -40.11 0.49
N LEU A 2 -13.43 -39.16 0.03
CA LEU A 2 -12.98 -38.09 -0.87
C LEU A 2 -12.33 -37.01 -0.01
N PHE A 3 -11.01 -36.85 -0.11
CA PHE A 3 -10.30 -35.72 0.47
C PHE A 3 -10.62 -34.49 -0.38
N ILE A 4 -11.55 -33.66 0.11
CA ILE A 4 -11.73 -32.31 -0.43
C ILE A 4 -10.54 -31.51 0.10
N SER A 5 -9.51 -31.32 -0.72
CA SER A 5 -8.47 -30.35 -0.43
C SER A 5 -9.14 -28.99 -0.23
N PRO A 6 -8.93 -28.29 0.89
CA PRO A 6 -9.42 -26.93 1.02
C PRO A 6 -8.81 -26.13 -0.12
N ALA A 7 -9.65 -25.53 -0.96
CA ALA A 7 -9.18 -24.57 -1.93
C ALA A 7 -8.37 -23.53 -1.15
N ILE A 8 -7.08 -23.43 -1.45
CA ILE A 8 -6.27 -22.31 -0.97
C ILE A 8 -6.87 -21.11 -1.68
N LEU A 9 -7.85 -20.46 -1.05
CA LEU A 9 -8.26 -19.13 -1.45
C LEU A 9 -7.01 -18.28 -1.35
N SER A 10 -6.51 -17.88 -2.51
CA SER A 10 -5.46 -16.90 -2.61
C SER A 10 -5.92 -15.65 -1.87
N ASP A 11 -5.38 -15.42 -0.66
CA ASP A 11 -5.41 -14.13 0.09
C ASP A 11 -4.72 -12.98 -0.69
N VAL A 12 -4.38 -13.24 -1.95
CA VAL A 12 -3.71 -12.34 -2.86
C VAL A 12 -4.74 -11.91 -3.89
N THR A 13 -5.18 -10.65 -3.79
CA THR A 13 -6.09 -10.03 -4.75
C THR A 13 -5.49 -10.20 -6.15
N ASN A 14 -6.31 -10.67 -7.10
CA ASN A 14 -5.85 -10.85 -8.48
C ASN A 14 -5.50 -9.46 -9.07
N PRO A 15 -4.22 -9.17 -9.40
CA PRO A 15 -3.82 -7.86 -9.90
C PRO A 15 -4.43 -7.56 -11.28
N TRP A 16 -4.92 -8.57 -12.02
CA TRP A 16 -5.50 -8.43 -13.35
C TRP A 16 -6.91 -7.82 -13.36
N THR A 17 -7.58 -7.72 -12.20
CA THR A 17 -8.93 -7.12 -12.10
C THR A 17 -8.92 -5.66 -11.64
N LEU A 18 -7.77 -5.13 -11.22
CA LEU A 18 -7.63 -3.74 -10.79
C LEU A 18 -7.37 -2.83 -11.99
N ASN A 19 -7.93 -1.62 -11.95
CA ASN A 19 -7.59 -0.60 -12.92
C ASN A 19 -6.08 -0.29 -12.84
N ARG A 20 -5.44 0.11 -13.95
CA ARG A 20 -4.00 0.37 -14.02
C ARG A 20 -3.52 1.39 -12.99
N ASP A 21 -4.41 2.27 -12.57
CA ASP A 21 -4.16 3.36 -11.63
C ASP A 21 -4.59 3.00 -10.20
N GLU A 22 -4.97 1.74 -9.93
CA GLU A 22 -5.38 1.26 -8.62
C GLU A 22 -4.47 0.14 -8.12
N ARG A 23 -4.10 0.20 -6.85
CA ARG A 23 -3.36 -0.87 -6.19
C ARG A 23 -3.99 -1.18 -4.85
N ILE A 24 -4.00 -2.45 -4.49
CA ILE A 24 -4.28 -2.89 -3.12
C ILE A 24 -2.93 -3.23 -2.50
N ILE A 25 -2.59 -2.54 -1.42
CA ILE A 25 -1.34 -2.73 -0.68
C ILE A 25 -1.64 -3.09 0.77
N ASN A 26 -0.72 -3.82 1.39
CA ASN A 26 -0.85 -4.25 2.78
C ASN A 26 0.52 -4.25 3.44
N ARG A 27 0.59 -4.68 4.70
CA ARG A 27 1.84 -4.66 5.47
C ARG A 27 2.98 -5.45 4.85
N LYS A 28 2.69 -6.45 4.01
CA LYS A 28 3.72 -7.23 3.30
C LYS A 28 4.29 -6.48 2.09
N HIS A 29 3.56 -5.50 1.56
CA HIS A 29 3.97 -4.65 0.45
C HIS A 29 4.74 -3.41 0.94
N VAL A 30 4.26 -2.77 2.01
CA VAL A 30 4.85 -1.53 2.55
C VAL A 30 5.93 -1.85 3.57
N SER A 31 7.18 -1.50 3.25
CA SER A 31 8.29 -1.64 4.20
C SER A 31 8.35 -0.49 5.19
N GLN A 32 8.25 0.75 4.71
CA GLN A 32 8.35 1.98 5.51
C GLN A 32 7.42 3.07 4.97
N ILE A 33 6.94 3.92 5.89
CA ILE A 33 6.26 5.18 5.59
C ILE A 33 7.13 6.29 6.18
N VAL A 34 7.66 7.17 5.33
CA VAL A 34 8.62 8.21 5.72
C VAL A 34 8.00 9.58 5.46
N LEU A 35 8.02 10.47 6.46
CA LEU A 35 7.72 11.87 6.26
C LEU A 35 8.96 12.58 5.72
N GLU A 36 8.84 13.17 4.54
CA GLU A 36 9.90 13.92 3.88
C GLU A 36 9.56 15.40 3.79
N THR A 37 10.57 16.24 3.98
CA THR A 37 10.50 17.69 3.74
C THR A 37 10.89 17.99 2.29
N ARG A 38 10.13 18.85 1.62
CA ARG A 38 10.42 19.41 0.30
C ARG A 38 10.45 20.94 0.37
N PRO A 39 11.10 21.61 -0.60
CA PRO A 39 11.06 23.07 -0.67
C PRO A 39 9.64 23.67 -0.67
N SER A 40 8.66 22.91 -1.17
CA SER A 40 7.26 23.35 -1.28
C SER A 40 6.32 22.76 -0.23
N GLY A 41 6.82 22.05 0.79
CA GLY A 41 5.97 21.45 1.83
C GLY A 41 6.47 20.10 2.31
N PHE A 42 5.54 19.19 2.60
CA PHE A 42 5.82 17.86 3.12
C PHE A 42 5.21 16.79 2.22
N ARG A 43 5.76 15.57 2.25
CA ARG A 43 5.15 14.40 1.61
C ARG A 43 5.37 13.14 2.44
N LEU A 44 4.49 12.16 2.30
CA LEU A 44 4.75 10.80 2.75
C LEU A 44 5.32 9.99 1.60
N THR A 45 6.42 9.29 1.86
CA THR A 45 6.99 8.31 0.94
C THR A 45 6.71 6.92 1.48
N PHE A 46 6.02 6.12 0.68
CA PHE A 46 5.79 4.70 0.92
C PHE A 46 6.86 3.94 0.16
N LEU A 47 7.70 3.21 0.89
CA LEU A 47 8.62 2.25 0.29
C LEU A 47 7.86 0.94 0.09
N VAL A 48 7.57 0.61 -1.17
CA VAL A 48 6.75 -0.54 -1.57
C VAL A 48 7.61 -1.56 -2.27
N ASN A 49 7.30 -2.84 -2.08
CA ASN A 49 7.98 -3.95 -2.75
C ASN A 49 7.01 -4.77 -3.61
N GLU A 50 7.38 -5.00 -4.87
CA GLU A 50 6.67 -5.93 -5.76
C GLU A 50 6.90 -7.37 -5.29
N ARG A 51 5.82 -8.04 -4.91
CA ARG A 51 5.86 -9.46 -4.50
C ARG A 51 5.49 -10.43 -5.62
N PHE A 52 4.93 -9.94 -6.71
CA PHE A 52 4.50 -10.76 -7.84
C PHE A 52 5.28 -10.40 -9.11
N PRO A 53 5.78 -11.39 -9.88
CA PRO A 53 5.81 -12.82 -9.58
C PRO A 53 6.86 -13.14 -8.51
N TYR A 54 6.60 -14.13 -7.65
CA TYR A 54 7.38 -14.54 -6.46
C TYR A 54 8.82 -15.05 -6.75
N ASN A 55 9.40 -14.75 -7.91
CA ASN A 55 10.62 -15.34 -8.41
C ASN A 55 11.76 -14.31 -8.44
N TYR A 56 12.50 -14.29 -7.34
CA TYR A 56 13.93 -13.98 -7.22
C TYR A 56 14.49 -12.54 -7.34
N LYS A 57 13.72 -11.52 -7.74
CA LYS A 57 14.15 -10.10 -7.63
C LYS A 57 12.98 -9.18 -7.32
N ALA A 58 12.57 -9.15 -6.06
CA ALA A 58 11.56 -8.22 -5.59
C ALA A 58 12.03 -6.78 -5.85
N GLN A 59 11.30 -6.03 -6.69
CA GLN A 59 11.65 -4.65 -7.02
C GLN A 59 11.01 -3.72 -5.99
N SER A 60 11.87 -2.94 -5.33
CA SER A 60 11.41 -1.87 -4.44
C SER A 60 11.22 -0.59 -5.24
N PHE A 61 10.13 0.11 -4.99
CA PHE A 61 9.83 1.41 -5.59
C PHE A 61 9.15 2.31 -4.55
N ALA A 62 9.15 3.61 -4.81
CA ALA A 62 8.57 4.60 -3.93
C ALA A 62 7.24 5.11 -4.50
N LEU A 63 6.25 5.26 -3.62
CA LEU A 63 5.02 6.01 -3.89
C LEU A 63 4.94 7.23 -2.97
N TYR A 64 4.40 8.32 -3.48
CA TYR A 64 4.43 9.61 -2.80
C TYR A 64 3.02 10.13 -2.55
N TYR A 65 2.73 10.59 -1.34
CA TYR A 65 1.49 11.29 -1.01
C TYR A 65 1.82 12.71 -0.58
N SER A 66 1.44 13.67 -1.41
CA SER A 66 1.89 15.07 -1.31
C SER A 66 0.85 16.03 -0.70
N ASP A 67 -0.37 15.57 -0.44
CA ASP A 67 -1.43 16.40 0.18
C ASP A 67 -1.25 16.46 1.72
N ILE A 68 -0.21 17.19 2.14
CA ILE A 68 0.17 17.37 3.54
C ILE A 68 0.48 18.84 3.79
N ARG A 69 -0.23 19.46 4.74
CA ARG A 69 -0.10 20.91 4.99
C ARG A 69 1.08 21.23 5.89
N ASN A 70 1.37 20.35 6.85
CA ASN A 70 2.44 20.56 7.83
C ASN A 70 3.00 19.23 8.37
N ALA A 71 4.17 19.30 9.01
CA ALA A 71 4.87 18.13 9.52
C ALA A 71 4.06 17.32 10.54
N LYS A 72 3.29 17.99 11.42
CA LYS A 72 2.50 17.32 12.45
C LYS A 72 1.39 16.47 11.81
N GLU A 73 0.63 17.05 10.89
CA GLU A 73 -0.40 16.33 10.12
C GLU A 73 0.21 15.15 9.36
N GLY A 74 1.37 15.35 8.73
CA GLY A 74 2.08 14.27 8.02
C GLY A 74 2.47 13.12 8.95
N LEU A 75 2.98 13.41 10.14
CA LEU A 75 3.36 12.39 11.13
C LEU A 75 2.12 11.64 11.66
N GLU A 76 1.07 12.35 12.02
CA GLU A 76 -0.19 11.75 12.49
C GLU A 76 -0.81 10.83 11.42
N LEU A 77 -0.76 11.26 10.15
CA LEU A 77 -1.20 10.44 9.02
C LEU A 77 -0.31 9.19 8.84
N ALA A 78 1.01 9.35 8.89
CA ALA A 78 1.94 8.21 8.78
C ALA A 78 1.67 7.16 9.88
N GLU A 79 1.50 7.59 11.13
CA GLU A 79 1.19 6.71 12.26
C GLU A 79 -0.18 6.04 12.12
N LYS A 80 -1.19 6.76 11.62
CA LYS A 80 -2.52 6.19 11.33
C LYS A 80 -2.41 5.07 10.30
N LEU A 81 -1.70 5.31 9.19
CA LEU A 81 -1.56 4.35 8.09
C LEU A 81 -0.71 3.16 8.49
N ASP A 82 0.39 3.36 9.22
CA ASP A 82 1.22 2.26 9.70
C ASP A 82 0.43 1.36 10.67
N ARG A 83 -0.33 1.95 11.60
CA ARG A 83 -1.23 1.17 12.48
C ARG A 83 -2.27 0.38 11.70
N TYR A 84 -2.93 1.01 10.72
CA TYR A 84 -3.93 0.35 9.89
C TYR A 84 -3.35 -0.87 9.15
N LEU A 85 -2.16 -0.72 8.54
CA LEU A 85 -1.47 -1.82 7.89
C LEU A 85 -1.05 -2.90 8.89
N ASN A 86 -0.55 -2.52 10.08
CA ASN A 86 -0.17 -3.46 11.15
C ASN A 86 -1.36 -4.26 11.70
N SER A 87 -2.60 -3.74 11.60
CA SER A 87 -3.82 -4.49 11.92
C SER A 87 -4.11 -5.65 10.94
N GLY A 88 -3.38 -5.73 9.83
CA GLY A 88 -3.53 -6.78 8.82
C GLY A 88 -4.52 -6.43 7.70
N TYR A 89 -5.11 -5.23 7.73
CA TYR A 89 -6.03 -4.78 6.70
C TYR A 89 -5.31 -4.36 5.41
N ASN A 90 -6.05 -4.47 4.31
CA ASN A 90 -5.63 -3.99 3.01
C ASN A 90 -6.02 -2.52 2.83
N MET A 91 -5.13 -1.76 2.22
CA MET A 91 -5.34 -0.37 1.84
C MET A 91 -5.42 -0.28 0.32
N LYS A 92 -6.49 0.31 -0.20
CA LYS A 92 -6.57 0.65 -1.61
C LYS A 92 -5.97 2.04 -1.83
N ILE A 93 -5.12 2.15 -2.82
CA ILE A 93 -4.55 3.41 -3.28
C ILE A 93 -4.88 3.64 -4.74
N ARG A 94 -5.08 4.90 -5.09
CA ARG A 94 -5.12 5.35 -6.47
C ARG A 94 -3.86 6.13 -6.77
N ILE A 95 -3.26 5.86 -7.92
CA ILE A 95 -1.96 6.40 -8.31
C ILE A 95 -2.00 7.05 -9.68
N ASN A 96 -1.21 8.10 -9.86
CA ASN A 96 -0.85 8.67 -11.16
C ASN A 96 0.69 8.66 -11.26
N GLY A 97 1.23 7.68 -11.98
CA GLY A 97 2.66 7.38 -11.92
C GLY A 97 3.06 6.90 -10.51
N SER A 98 3.97 7.63 -9.86
CA SER A 98 4.39 7.36 -8.47
C SER A 98 3.62 8.19 -7.42
N GLU A 99 2.76 9.13 -7.82
CA GLU A 99 1.98 9.93 -6.89
C GLU A 99 0.68 9.21 -6.52
N ILE A 100 0.41 9.12 -5.22
CA ILE A 100 -0.84 8.66 -4.63
C ILE A 100 -1.81 9.85 -4.63
N ILE A 101 -2.91 9.70 -5.34
CA ILE A 101 -3.98 10.71 -5.42
C ILE A 101 -5.10 10.46 -4.40
N GLU A 102 -5.26 9.21 -3.96
CA GLU A 102 -6.31 8.83 -3.02
C GLU A 102 -5.88 7.61 -2.20
N ILE A 103 -6.18 7.63 -0.91
CA ILE A 103 -5.99 6.52 0.03
C ILE A 103 -7.35 6.13 0.61
N ILE A 104 -7.73 4.86 0.44
CA ILE A 104 -9.00 4.32 0.89
C ILE A 104 -8.71 3.23 1.93
N LEU A 105 -9.22 3.45 3.14
CA LEU A 105 -9.15 2.52 4.27
C LEU A 105 -10.51 1.87 4.44
N ASP A 106 -10.62 0.61 4.01
CA ASP A 106 -11.85 -0.17 4.09
C ASP A 106 -11.50 -1.62 4.46
N GLU A 107 -11.89 -2.02 5.67
CA GLU A 107 -11.60 -3.33 6.25
C GLU A 107 -12.28 -4.49 5.49
N SER A 108 -13.23 -4.19 4.60
CA SER A 108 -13.89 -5.18 3.75
C SER A 108 -13.06 -5.58 2.52
N ILE A 109 -11.99 -4.83 2.20
CA ILE A 109 -11.08 -5.11 1.08
C ILE A 109 -10.24 -6.36 1.39
N ARG A 110 -10.38 -7.41 0.57
CA ARG A 110 -9.66 -8.69 0.70
C ARG A 110 -8.49 -8.83 -0.26
#